data_AF-A0A7S4M2U9-F1
#
_entry.id   AF-A0A7S4M2U9-F1
#
_cell.length_a   1.000
_cell.length_b   1.000
_cell.length_c   1.000
_cell.angle_alpha   90.00
_cell.angle_beta   90.00
_cell.angle_gamma   90.00
#
_symmetry.space_group_name_H-M   'P 1'
#
loop_
_entity.id
_entity.type
_entity.pdbx_description
1 polymer ?
#
loop_
_entity_poly.entity_id
_entity_poly.type
_entity_poly.pdbx_seq_one_letter_code
_entity_poly.pdbx_strand_id
1 'polypeptide(L)'
;KSVLVNARFAAWDFSAASCIDGIWGAGAASASDWSTCHNDVAETRPWLSVWLPAAAYVSSVLVHNRGDCCQQHLGSYQVWVGDAVGDPLASPGRMAQCQPGDALIAPETSGPFTVTCELVGTHVTLLLPGANRALMLDDPVP
;
A
#
# COMPACT_ATOMS: atom_id res chain seq x y z
N LYS A 1 -8.87 -1.85 -8.78
CA LYS A 1 -9.35 -0.60 -8.13
C LYS A 1 -8.71 -0.51 -6.75
N SER A 2 -8.47 0.70 -6.25
CA SER A 2 -7.83 0.91 -4.95
C SER A 2 -8.42 2.14 -4.24
N VAL A 3 -8.26 2.18 -2.92
CA VAL A 3 -8.63 3.31 -2.05
C VAL A 3 -7.48 3.56 -1.09
N LEU A 4 -7.03 4.80 -1.02
CA LEU A 4 -5.98 5.27 -0.10
C LEU A 4 -6.61 6.30 0.84
N VAL A 5 -6.43 6.11 2.15
CA VAL A 5 -6.96 7.05 3.14
C VAL A 5 -6.28 8.41 3.04
N ASN A 6 -7.07 9.48 3.13
CA ASN A 6 -6.59 10.87 3.12
C ASN A 6 -5.61 11.18 1.97
N ALA A 7 -5.84 10.62 0.78
CA ALA A 7 -5.20 11.06 -0.45
C ALA A 7 -5.90 12.33 -0.97
N ARG A 8 -5.59 13.49 -0.39
CA ARG A 8 -6.30 14.77 -0.65
C ARG A 8 -5.65 15.65 -1.73
N PHE A 9 -4.73 15.13 -2.53
CA PHE A 9 -4.05 15.89 -3.57
C PHE A 9 -4.96 16.06 -4.79
N ALA A 10 -5.50 17.27 -4.97
CA ALA A 10 -6.31 17.61 -6.13
C ALA A 10 -5.43 17.80 -7.38
N ALA A 11 -5.80 17.04 -8.42
CA ALA A 11 -5.50 17.21 -9.84
C ALA A 11 -4.27 16.51 -10.44
N TRP A 12 -3.15 16.24 -9.75
CA TRP A 12 -1.97 15.66 -10.41
C TRP A 12 -1.10 14.79 -9.45
N ASP A 13 -1.16 13.47 -9.63
CA ASP A 13 -0.03 12.51 -9.46
C ASP A 13 0.24 11.70 -8.18
N PHE A 14 -0.70 11.63 -7.22
CA PHE A 14 -0.53 10.74 -6.04
C PHE A 14 -1.74 9.88 -5.65
N SER A 15 -2.60 9.59 -6.62
CA SER A 15 -3.86 8.88 -6.35
C SER A 15 -3.63 7.46 -5.84
N ALA A 16 -4.62 6.88 -5.17
CA ALA A 16 -4.60 5.45 -4.81
C ALA A 16 -4.38 4.53 -6.03
N ALA A 17 -4.81 4.96 -7.22
CA ALA A 17 -4.66 4.17 -8.44
C ALA A 17 -3.19 4.03 -8.85
N SER A 18 -2.33 4.98 -8.50
CA SER A 18 -0.89 4.94 -8.76
C SER A 18 -0.16 3.84 -7.97
N CYS A 19 -0.81 3.23 -6.97
CA CYS A 19 -0.23 2.05 -6.31
C CYS A 19 -0.47 0.73 -7.08
N ILE A 20 -1.22 0.77 -8.19
CA ILE A 20 -1.64 -0.41 -8.97
C ILE A 20 -1.72 -0.10 -10.49
N ASP A 21 -0.98 0.90 -10.97
CA ASP A 21 -1.04 1.36 -12.37
C ASP A 21 0.08 0.80 -13.26
N GLY A 22 1.08 0.13 -12.69
CA GLY A 22 2.21 -0.43 -13.40
C GLY A 22 3.19 0.60 -13.98
N ILE A 23 3.26 1.82 -13.45
CA ILE A 23 4.13 2.88 -14.00
C ILE A 23 5.29 3.18 -13.05
N TRP A 24 6.51 3.32 -13.60
CA TRP A 24 7.69 3.78 -12.85
C TRP A 24 8.46 4.88 -13.58
N GLY A 25 8.74 5.99 -12.89
CA GLY A 25 9.59 7.10 -13.38
C GLY A 25 9.12 7.76 -14.69
N ALA A 26 9.97 8.63 -15.26
CA ALA A 26 9.76 9.57 -16.39
C ALA A 26 9.42 8.95 -17.78
N GLY A 27 8.66 7.85 -17.82
CA GLY A 27 8.24 7.15 -19.05
C GLY A 27 6.74 7.24 -19.36
N ALA A 28 5.93 7.88 -18.50
CA ALA A 28 4.50 8.04 -18.73
C ALA A 28 4.20 9.30 -19.55
N ALA A 29 3.39 9.16 -20.60
CA ALA A 29 3.03 10.21 -21.54
C ALA A 29 2.12 11.34 -20.97
N SER A 30 2.10 11.56 -19.65
CA SER A 30 1.35 12.67 -19.04
C SER A 30 1.97 13.18 -17.73
N ALA A 31 2.42 14.43 -17.79
CA ALA A 31 2.53 15.48 -16.75
C ALA A 31 3.13 15.23 -15.35
N SER A 32 3.43 14.01 -14.91
CA SER A 32 4.43 13.80 -13.86
C SER A 32 5.36 12.65 -14.18
N ASP A 33 6.64 12.95 -14.05
CA ASP A 33 7.71 11.99 -14.08
C ASP A 33 7.78 11.10 -12.80
N TRP A 34 6.71 11.07 -12.00
CA TRP A 34 6.62 10.39 -10.70
C TRP A 34 5.24 9.73 -10.48
N SER A 35 5.05 8.48 -10.95
CA SER A 35 3.88 7.69 -10.51
C SER A 35 4.17 7.04 -9.16
N THR A 36 3.84 7.79 -8.10
CA THR A 36 3.89 7.32 -6.71
C THR A 36 2.48 7.50 -6.15
N CYS A 37 2.02 6.64 -5.25
CA CYS A 37 0.82 6.93 -4.47
C CYS A 37 1.19 7.45 -3.08
N HIS A 38 0.45 8.46 -2.60
CA HIS A 38 0.81 9.20 -1.40
C HIS A 38 -0.44 9.69 -0.65
N ASN A 39 -0.45 9.57 0.68
CA ASN A 39 -1.48 10.14 1.56
C ASN A 39 -0.99 11.43 2.24
N ASP A 40 -1.82 12.14 3.01
CA ASP A 40 -1.31 13.24 3.83
C ASP A 40 -0.18 12.77 4.79
N VAL A 41 0.73 13.69 5.11
CA VAL A 41 1.79 13.42 6.08
C VAL A 41 1.26 13.45 7.51
N ALA A 42 1.97 12.78 8.41
CA ALA A 42 1.66 12.72 9.85
C ALA A 42 0.30 12.06 10.20
N GLU A 43 -0.14 11.10 9.40
CA GLU A 43 -1.38 10.38 9.59
C GLU A 43 -1.31 9.34 10.71
N THR A 44 -2.47 9.04 11.30
CA THR A 44 -2.61 7.93 12.25
C THR A 44 -3.16 6.72 11.51
N ARG A 45 -2.39 5.63 11.52
CA ARG A 45 -2.77 4.36 10.88
C ARG A 45 -3.18 4.51 9.41
N PRO A 46 -2.38 5.18 8.55
CA PRO A 46 -2.73 5.27 7.15
C PRO A 46 -2.72 3.88 6.50
N TRP A 47 -3.67 3.66 5.60
CA TRP A 47 -3.88 2.39 4.93
C TRP A 47 -4.21 2.58 3.46
N LEU A 48 -3.78 1.60 2.67
CA LEU A 48 -4.12 1.42 1.26
C LEU A 48 -4.86 0.09 1.12
N SER A 49 -6.07 0.10 0.56
CA SER A 49 -6.82 -1.12 0.23
C SER A 49 -6.93 -1.29 -1.28
N VAL A 50 -6.54 -2.47 -1.78
CA VAL A 50 -6.65 -2.89 -3.18
C VAL A 50 -7.77 -3.92 -3.31
N TRP A 51 -8.65 -3.72 -4.29
CA TRP A 51 -9.74 -4.63 -4.61
C TRP A 51 -9.29 -5.66 -5.66
N LEU A 52 -9.45 -6.94 -5.32
CA LEU A 52 -9.32 -8.10 -6.21
C LEU A 52 -10.61 -8.37 -7.00
N PRO A 53 -10.57 -8.72 -8.30
CA PRO A 53 -11.77 -8.90 -9.13
C PRO A 53 -12.81 -9.90 -8.57
N ALA A 54 -12.36 -10.91 -7.83
CA ALA A 54 -13.17 -11.86 -7.09
C ALA A 54 -12.41 -12.29 -5.83
N ALA A 55 -13.06 -13.06 -4.95
CA ALA A 55 -12.37 -13.67 -3.83
C ALA A 55 -11.25 -14.58 -4.37
N ALA A 56 -10.02 -14.29 -3.99
CA ALA A 56 -8.84 -14.98 -4.50
C ALA A 56 -7.94 -15.41 -3.35
N TYR A 57 -7.23 -16.51 -3.58
CA TYR A 57 -6.15 -16.96 -2.74
C TYR A 57 -4.93 -16.06 -2.98
N VAL A 58 -4.52 -15.32 -1.95
CA VAL A 58 -3.35 -14.45 -1.99
C VAL A 58 -2.20 -15.22 -1.36
N SER A 59 -1.25 -15.69 -2.18
CA SER A 59 -0.03 -16.40 -1.75
C SER A 59 1.10 -15.47 -1.29
N SER A 60 1.13 -14.26 -1.85
CA SER A 60 2.10 -13.25 -1.47
C SER A 60 1.66 -11.87 -1.94
N VAL A 61 2.25 -10.85 -1.32
CA VAL A 61 2.11 -9.45 -1.71
C VAL A 61 3.50 -8.87 -1.88
N LEU A 62 3.75 -8.22 -3.01
CA LEU A 62 4.96 -7.45 -3.27
C LEU A 62 4.68 -6.00 -2.93
N VAL A 63 5.46 -5.44 -2.02
CA VAL A 63 5.38 -4.03 -1.62
C VAL A 63 6.58 -3.31 -2.21
N HIS A 64 6.33 -2.35 -3.10
CA HIS A 64 7.34 -1.51 -3.70
C HIS A 64 7.31 -0.16 -3.00
N ASN A 65 8.37 0.11 -2.24
CA ASN A 65 8.55 1.39 -1.57
C ASN A 65 8.96 2.45 -2.60
N ARG A 66 8.88 3.72 -2.21
CA ARG A 66 9.24 4.84 -3.07
C ARG A 66 10.68 4.70 -3.63
N GLY A 67 10.83 4.95 -4.93
CA GLY A 67 12.05 4.68 -5.68
C GLY A 67 13.14 5.76 -5.61
N ASP A 68 12.76 7.04 -5.59
CA ASP A 68 13.68 8.19 -5.73
C ASP A 68 14.17 8.76 -4.40
N CYS A 69 13.36 8.70 -3.34
CA CYS A 69 13.72 9.14 -1.99
C CYS A 69 12.78 8.56 -0.94
N CYS A 70 13.05 8.92 0.32
CA CYS A 70 12.01 8.95 1.35
C CYS A 70 11.53 7.55 1.79
N GLN A 71 12.37 6.54 1.57
CA GLN A 71 12.08 5.13 1.86
C GLN A 71 11.81 4.87 3.35
N GLN A 72 12.34 5.72 4.25
CA GLN A 72 12.15 5.61 5.69
C GLN A 72 10.68 5.72 6.14
N HIS A 73 9.79 6.27 5.30
CA HIS A 73 8.38 6.46 5.65
C HIS A 73 7.58 5.14 5.74
N LEU A 74 7.90 4.15 4.89
CA LEU A 74 7.24 2.84 4.92
C LEU A 74 7.49 2.14 6.26
N GLY A 75 8.73 2.13 6.74
CA GLY A 75 9.10 1.71 8.09
C GLY A 75 8.38 0.44 8.56
N SER A 76 7.68 0.51 9.70
CA SER A 76 6.85 -0.60 10.19
C SER A 76 5.50 -0.67 9.45
N TYR A 77 5.17 -1.81 8.86
CA TYR A 77 3.93 -2.01 8.10
C TYR A 77 3.33 -3.41 8.32
N GLN A 78 2.06 -3.55 7.96
CA GLN A 78 1.32 -4.82 8.01
C GLN A 78 0.53 -5.00 6.71
N VAL A 79 0.34 -6.24 6.30
CA VAL A 79 -0.54 -6.61 5.19
C VAL A 79 -1.69 -7.44 5.74
N TRP A 80 -2.90 -7.15 5.26
CA TRP A 80 -4.13 -7.78 5.70
C TRP A 80 -4.95 -8.22 4.50
N VAL A 81 -5.63 -9.36 4.63
CA VAL A 81 -6.53 -9.88 3.59
C VAL A 81 -7.90 -10.13 4.20
N GLY A 82 -8.96 -9.75 3.48
CA GLY A 82 -10.31 -9.91 3.98
C GLY A 82 -11.39 -9.52 2.98
N ASP A 83 -12.58 -9.26 3.50
CA ASP A 83 -13.78 -8.96 2.72
C ASP A 83 -14.28 -7.51 2.93
N ALA A 84 -13.44 -6.66 3.52
CA ALA A 84 -13.72 -5.25 3.77
C ALA A 84 -12.58 -4.34 3.30
N VAL A 85 -12.95 -3.13 2.91
CA VAL A 85 -12.04 -2.00 2.68
C VAL A 85 -11.83 -1.21 3.97
N GLY A 86 -10.65 -0.64 4.17
CA GLY A 86 -10.40 0.27 5.28
C GLY A 86 -9.34 -0.19 6.27
N ASP A 87 -9.26 0.51 7.40
CA ASP A 87 -8.39 0.18 8.52
C ASP A 87 -8.81 -1.18 9.14
N PRO A 88 -7.97 -2.23 9.05
CA PRO A 88 -8.27 -3.56 9.57
C PRO A 88 -8.51 -3.56 11.08
N LEU A 89 -7.86 -2.65 11.83
CA LEU A 89 -8.00 -2.54 13.28
C LEU A 89 -9.29 -1.82 13.70
N ALA A 90 -9.92 -1.08 12.78
CA ALA A 90 -11.24 -0.48 13.00
C ALA A 90 -12.41 -1.42 12.64
N SER A 91 -12.13 -2.54 11.94
CA SER A 91 -13.13 -3.51 11.49
C SER A 91 -12.76 -4.95 11.92
N PRO A 92 -12.74 -5.24 13.24
CA PRO A 92 -12.30 -6.53 13.75
C PRO A 92 -13.13 -7.70 13.18
N GLY A 93 -12.45 -8.78 12.79
CA GLY A 93 -13.08 -9.99 12.26
C GLY A 93 -13.42 -9.97 10.77
N ARG A 94 -13.22 -8.84 10.06
CA ARG A 94 -13.41 -8.75 8.61
C ARG A 94 -12.14 -9.04 7.80
N MET A 95 -11.00 -8.97 8.46
CA MET A 95 -9.68 -9.14 7.85
C MET A 95 -8.78 -9.94 8.77
N ALA A 96 -7.84 -10.68 8.18
CA ALA A 96 -6.77 -11.37 8.88
C ALA A 96 -5.41 -10.84 8.42
N GLN A 97 -4.47 -10.72 9.36
CA GLN A 97 -3.12 -10.24 9.10
C GLN A 97 -2.32 -11.33 8.38
N CYS A 98 -1.64 -11.00 7.28
CA CYS A 98 -0.57 -11.82 6.73
C CYS A 98 0.61 -11.83 7.73
N GLN A 99 1.17 -13.00 8.02
CA GLN A 99 2.18 -13.18 9.08
C GLN A 99 1.73 -12.60 10.45
N PRO A 100 0.76 -13.24 11.13
CA PRO A 100 0.22 -12.74 12.39
C PRO A 100 1.30 -12.60 13.47
N GLY A 101 1.24 -11.50 14.23
CA GLY A 101 2.05 -11.33 15.45
C GLY A 101 3.13 -10.26 15.35
N ASP A 102 3.66 -10.00 14.15
CA ASP A 102 4.72 -9.00 13.95
C ASP A 102 4.34 -7.97 12.89
N ALA A 103 4.66 -6.69 13.15
CA ALA A 103 4.73 -5.71 12.08
C ALA A 103 6.06 -5.88 11.34
N LEU A 104 6.00 -5.92 10.02
CA LEU A 104 7.17 -6.01 9.16
C LEU A 104 7.93 -4.69 9.20
N ILE A 105 9.26 -4.74 9.20
CA ILE A 105 10.09 -3.54 9.13
C ILE A 105 10.71 -3.49 7.73
N ALA A 106 10.31 -2.50 6.94
CA ALA A 106 10.89 -2.24 5.63
C ALA A 106 12.31 -1.68 5.79
N PRO A 107 13.31 -2.23 5.06
CA PRO A 107 14.56 -1.54 4.80
C PRO A 107 14.31 -0.17 4.14
N GLU A 108 15.23 0.78 4.33
CA GLU A 108 15.21 2.08 3.65
C GLU A 108 15.70 1.96 2.20
N THR A 109 15.12 1.02 1.45
CA THR A 109 15.34 0.78 0.01
C THR A 109 14.00 0.73 -0.72
N SER A 110 14.01 0.72 -2.05
CA SER A 110 12.80 0.68 -2.88
C SER A 110 12.10 -0.69 -2.90
N GLY A 111 12.75 -1.76 -2.46
CA GLY A 111 12.22 -3.11 -2.55
C GLY A 111 12.43 -3.76 -3.93
N PRO A 112 11.59 -4.74 -4.33
CA PRO A 112 10.37 -5.17 -3.66
C PRO A 112 10.59 -5.86 -2.31
N PHE A 113 9.63 -5.68 -1.41
CA PHE A 113 9.53 -6.45 -0.17
C PHE A 113 8.43 -7.50 -0.31
N THR A 114 8.78 -8.77 -0.19
CA THR A 114 7.83 -9.87 -0.30
C THR A 114 7.23 -10.18 1.06
N VAL A 115 5.90 -10.14 1.14
CA VAL A 115 5.13 -10.60 2.29
C VAL A 115 4.42 -11.89 1.91
N THR A 116 4.75 -12.99 2.59
CA THR A 116 4.00 -14.24 2.38
C THR A 116 2.63 -14.10 3.02
N CYS A 117 1.61 -14.57 2.32
CA CYS A 117 0.25 -14.57 2.82
C CYS A 117 -0.41 -15.84 2.33
N GLU A 118 -1.25 -16.49 3.12
CA GLU A 118 -1.91 -17.73 2.69
C GLU A 118 -3.39 -17.61 3.04
N LEU A 119 -3.99 -16.51 2.58
CA LEU A 119 -5.33 -16.07 2.95
C LEU A 119 -6.21 -15.89 1.71
N VAL A 120 -7.52 -16.02 1.90
CA VAL A 120 -8.53 -15.76 0.87
C VAL A 120 -9.28 -14.48 1.20
N GLY A 121 -9.42 -13.59 0.24
CA GLY A 121 -10.18 -12.35 0.41
C GLY A 121 -10.52 -11.68 -0.91
N THR A 122 -11.33 -10.64 -0.84
CA THR A 122 -11.62 -9.74 -1.96
C THR A 122 -10.81 -8.45 -1.88
N HIS A 123 -10.18 -8.19 -0.73
CA HIS A 123 -9.40 -6.99 -0.48
C HIS A 123 -8.05 -7.34 0.14
N VAL A 124 -7.00 -6.66 -0.31
CA VAL A 124 -5.66 -6.64 0.31
C VAL A 124 -5.42 -5.24 0.84
N THR A 125 -5.09 -5.11 2.13
CA THR A 125 -4.82 -3.81 2.76
C THR A 125 -3.42 -3.76 3.33
N LEU A 126 -2.65 -2.75 2.92
CA LEU A 126 -1.40 -2.36 3.59
C LEU A 126 -1.72 -1.30 4.65
N LEU A 127 -1.26 -1.50 5.87
CA LEU A 127 -1.48 -0.63 7.02
C LEU A 127 -0.14 -0.21 7.63
N LEU A 128 0.04 1.07 7.93
CA LEU A 128 1.16 1.57 8.73
C LEU A 128 0.71 1.81 10.18
N PRO A 129 0.96 0.92 11.15
CA PRO A 129 0.51 1.11 12.53
C PRO A 129 1.15 2.34 13.20
N GLY A 130 0.44 2.93 14.17
CA GLY A 130 0.91 4.08 14.95
C GLY A 130 0.51 5.44 14.39
N ALA A 131 1.09 6.50 14.96
CA ALA A 131 0.85 7.89 14.59
C ALA A 131 2.05 8.47 13.82
N ASN A 132 1.87 9.64 13.21
CA ASN A 132 2.88 10.35 12.43
C ASN A 132 3.45 9.53 11.26
N ARG A 133 2.59 8.79 10.57
CA ARG A 133 2.96 7.92 9.44
C ARG A 133 2.63 8.58 8.10
N ALA A 134 3.31 8.14 7.04
CA ALA A 134 2.99 8.49 5.66
C ALA A 134 3.26 7.26 4.78
N LEU A 135 2.31 6.92 3.91
CA LEU A 135 2.39 5.84 2.95
C LEU A 135 2.81 6.45 1.61
N MET A 136 3.96 6.00 1.11
CA MET A 136 4.51 6.40 -0.18
C MET A 136 4.98 5.15 -0.90
N LEU A 137 4.25 4.70 -1.91
CA LEU A 137 4.53 3.46 -2.64
C LEU A 137 4.54 3.74 -4.14
N ASP A 138 5.37 2.98 -4.85
CA ASP A 138 5.39 2.96 -6.32
C ASP A 138 4.83 1.62 -6.81
N ASP A 139 4.49 1.51 -8.10
CA ASP A 139 4.07 0.23 -8.71
C ASP A 139 4.81 -0.03 -10.04
N PRO A 140 6.09 -0.43 -9.99
CA PRO A 140 6.83 -0.73 -11.20
C PRO A 140 6.32 -2.02 -11.87
N VAL A 141 6.09 -1.98 -13.19
CA VAL A 141 5.93 -3.22 -13.97
C VAL A 141 7.26 -4.01 -13.94
N PRO A 142 7.20 -5.34 -13.73
CA PRO A 142 8.37 -6.23 -13.84
C PRO A 142 9.06 -6.20 -15.20
#